data_AF-A0A6I1ZLL5-F1
#
_entry.id   AF-A0A6I1ZLL5-F1
#
_cell.length_a   1.000
_cell.length_b   1.000
_cell.length_c   1.000
_cell.angle_alpha   90.00
_cell.angle_beta   90.00
_cell.angle_gamma   90.00
#
_symmetry.space_group_name_H-M   'P 1'
#
loop_
_entity.id
_entity.type
_entity.pdbx_description
1 polymer ?
#
loop_
_entity_poly.entity_id
_entity_poly.type
_entity_poly.pdbx_seq_one_letter_code
_entity_poly.pdbx_strand_id
1 'polypeptide(L)'
;MSLKDESSLIDVLHAARLVKSFVEGFDQEAFENDIMCQSAVIHQITIIGEATKRISKEYRNRHPEMPWRRMAGMRDVLIHAYERVALNEVWIAATVAVPDLIRKLEPLVPPSD
;
A
#
# COMPACT_ATOMS: atom_id res chain seq x y z
N MET A 1 11.48 14.30 -11.30
CA MET A 1 10.47 13.22 -11.28
C MET A 1 9.91 13.09 -12.69
N SER A 2 9.76 11.89 -13.23
CA SER A 2 9.09 11.72 -14.53
C SER A 2 7.57 11.71 -14.35
N LEU A 3 6.79 12.03 -15.40
CA LEU A 3 5.32 11.92 -15.38
C LEU A 3 4.85 10.51 -14.98
N LYS A 4 5.61 9.48 -15.36
CA LYS A 4 5.32 8.09 -14.99
C LYS A 4 5.57 7.81 -13.50
N ASP A 5 6.63 8.38 -12.93
CA ASP A 5 6.89 8.29 -11.49
C ASP A 5 5.77 8.97 -10.71
N GLU A 6 5.38 10.17 -11.13
CA GLU A 6 4.31 10.96 -10.52
C GLU A 6 2.98 10.20 -10.50
N SER A 7 2.53 9.73 -11.66
CA SER A 7 1.32 8.91 -11.76
C SER A 7 1.40 7.66 -10.88
N SER A 8 2.57 7.02 -10.78
CA SER A 8 2.74 5.84 -9.92
C SER A 8 2.69 6.19 -8.43
N LEU A 9 3.20 7.35 -8.01
CA LEU A 9 3.10 7.82 -6.62
C LEU A 9 1.66 8.18 -6.27
N ILE A 10 0.91 8.80 -7.19
CA ILE A 10 -0.51 9.08 -7.05
C ILE A 10 -1.29 7.78 -6.87
N ASP A 11 -1.03 6.76 -7.70
CA ASP A 11 -1.67 5.44 -7.58
C ASP A 11 -1.41 4.80 -6.20
N VAL A 12 -0.16 4.83 -5.73
CA VAL A 12 0.20 4.30 -4.40
C VAL A 12 -0.54 5.06 -3.30
N LEU A 13 -0.56 6.40 -3.36
CA LEU A 13 -1.20 7.22 -2.34
C LEU A 13 -2.72 7.01 -2.32
N HIS A 14 -3.35 6.92 -3.49
CA HIS A 14 -4.77 6.62 -3.61
C HIS A 14 -5.10 5.26 -2.99
N ALA A 15 -4.40 4.20 -3.39
CA ALA A 15 -4.64 2.86 -2.87
C ALA A 15 -4.40 2.78 -1.35
N ALA A 16 -3.37 3.45 -0.84
CA ALA A 16 -3.10 3.55 0.59
C ALA A 16 -4.24 4.24 1.36
N ARG A 17 -4.79 5.34 0.83
CA ARG A 17 -5.94 6.03 1.44
C ARG A 17 -7.19 5.14 1.43
N LEU A 18 -7.43 4.37 0.37
CA LEU A 18 -8.54 3.41 0.33
C LEU A 18 -8.38 2.34 1.41
N VAL A 19 -7.21 1.71 1.54
CA VAL A 19 -6.94 0.74 2.62
C VAL A 19 -7.26 1.35 3.99
N LYS A 20 -6.76 2.57 4.27
CA LYS A 20 -7.03 3.26 5.53
C LYS A 20 -8.54 3.48 5.76
N SER A 21 -9.28 3.85 4.72
CA SER A 21 -10.73 4.09 4.84
C SER A 21 -11.54 2.80 5.06
N PHE A 22 -11.13 1.67 4.48
CA PHE A 22 -11.85 0.41 4.62
C PHE A 22 -11.77 -0.18 6.02
N VAL A 23 -10.67 0.06 6.72
CA VAL A 23 -10.47 -0.40 8.11
C VAL A 23 -10.86 0.65 9.15
N GLU A 24 -11.42 1.79 8.73
CA GLU A 24 -11.84 2.83 9.66
C GLU A 24 -13.05 2.36 10.48
N GLY A 25 -12.92 2.43 11.81
CA GLY A 25 -13.95 1.93 12.73
C GLY A 25 -13.97 0.41 12.91
N PHE A 26 -13.08 -0.34 12.24
CA PHE A 26 -12.89 -1.75 12.49
C PHE A 26 -11.95 -1.96 13.69
N ASP A 27 -12.21 -3.02 14.46
CA ASP A 27 -11.17 -3.69 15.22
C ASP A 27 -10.69 -4.95 14.47
N GLN A 28 -9.71 -5.66 15.03
CA GLN A 28 -9.12 -6.81 14.37
C GLN A 28 -10.12 -7.96 14.19
N GLU A 29 -10.98 -8.22 15.18
CA GLU A 29 -11.95 -9.31 15.13
C GLU A 29 -13.03 -9.03 14.07
N ALA A 30 -13.53 -7.79 14.00
CA ALA A 30 -14.46 -7.38 12.96
C ALA A 30 -13.84 -7.53 11.57
N PHE A 31 -12.56 -7.19 11.41
CA PHE A 31 -11.84 -7.35 10.15
C PHE A 31 -11.68 -8.83 9.77
N GLU A 32 -11.28 -9.69 10.71
CA GLU A 32 -11.09 -11.13 10.51
C GLU A 32 -12.40 -11.86 10.17
N ASN A 33 -13.56 -11.29 10.51
CA ASN A 33 -14.88 -11.82 10.18
C ASN A 33 -15.51 -11.21 8.91
N ASP A 34 -14.92 -10.16 8.31
CA ASP A 34 -15.43 -9.53 7.09
C ASP A 34 -14.55 -9.83 5.86
N ILE A 35 -14.94 -10.89 5.13
CA ILE A 35 -14.24 -11.35 3.92
C ILE A 35 -14.22 -10.27 2.81
N MET A 36 -15.24 -9.42 2.73
CA MET A 36 -15.32 -8.37 1.72
C MET A 36 -14.29 -7.28 2.02
N CYS A 37 -14.21 -6.85 3.29
CA CYS A 37 -13.21 -5.89 3.75
C CYS A 37 -11.79 -6.45 3.56
N GLN A 38 -11.54 -7.70 3.97
CA GLN A 38 -10.26 -8.39 3.75
C GLN A 38 -9.86 -8.37 2.27
N SER A 39 -10.78 -8.76 1.39
CA SER A 39 -10.53 -8.82 -0.05
C SER A 39 -10.21 -7.44 -0.64
N ALA A 40 -10.95 -6.42 -0.21
CA ALA A 40 -10.72 -5.04 -0.64
C ALA A 40 -9.35 -4.52 -0.17
N VAL A 41 -8.98 -4.76 1.09
CA VAL A 41 -7.67 -4.38 1.64
C VAL A 41 -6.53 -5.08 0.91
N ILE A 42 -6.61 -6.41 0.74
CA ILE A 42 -5.59 -7.21 0.04
C ILE A 42 -5.41 -6.71 -1.40
N HIS A 43 -6.51 -6.40 -2.08
CA HIS A 43 -6.46 -5.88 -3.44
C HIS A 43 -5.74 -4.53 -3.51
N GLN A 44 -6.05 -3.60 -2.61
CA GLN A 44 -5.39 -2.28 -2.60
C GLN A 44 -3.91 -2.39 -2.20
N ILE A 45 -3.53 -3.27 -1.28
CA ILE A 45 -2.12 -3.54 -0.97
C ILE A 45 -1.38 -4.11 -2.19
N THR A 46 -2.06 -4.93 -3.00
CA THR A 46 -1.51 -5.43 -4.27
C THR A 46 -1.26 -4.29 -5.26
N ILE A 47 -2.19 -3.34 -5.39
CA ILE A 47 -2.04 -2.14 -6.22
C ILE A 47 -0.84 -1.29 -5.75
N ILE A 48 -0.68 -1.07 -4.44
CA ILE A 48 0.47 -0.37 -3.86
C ILE A 48 1.79 -0.99 -4.33
N GLY A 49 1.91 -2.32 -4.26
CA GLY A 49 3.13 -3.00 -4.68
C GLY A 49 3.37 -2.94 -6.19
N GLU A 50 2.33 -3.09 -7.01
CA GLU A 50 2.42 -3.01 -8.46
C GLU A 50 2.81 -1.60 -8.94
N ALA A 51 2.15 -0.56 -8.43
CA ALA A 51 2.48 0.83 -8.74
C ALA A 51 3.91 1.17 -8.27
N THR A 52 4.33 0.66 -7.12
CA THR A 52 5.72 0.82 -6.64
C THR A 52 6.76 0.24 -7.62
N LYS A 53 6.47 -0.90 -8.28
CA LYS A 53 7.38 -1.49 -9.27
C LYS A 53 7.55 -0.61 -10.51
N ARG A 54 6.55 0.23 -10.84
CA ARG A 54 6.59 1.17 -11.97
C ARG A 54 7.44 2.41 -11.70
N ILE A 55 7.69 2.74 -10.43
CA ILE A 55 8.55 3.86 -10.04
C ILE A 55 10.00 3.56 -10.44
N SER A 56 10.62 4.51 -11.14
CA SER A 56 11.98 4.41 -11.65
C SER A 56 12.99 4.15 -10.53
N LYS A 57 14.05 3.41 -10.85
CA LYS A 57 15.15 3.16 -9.92
C LYS A 57 15.82 4.47 -9.48
N GLU A 58 15.95 5.43 -10.39
CA GLU A 58 16.50 6.75 -10.10
C GLU A 58 15.68 7.48 -9.03
N TYR A 59 14.35 7.52 -9.15
CA TYR A 59 13.50 8.16 -8.15
C TYR A 59 13.57 7.43 -6.80
N ARG A 60 13.48 6.08 -6.80
CA ARG A 60 13.61 5.29 -5.57
C ARG A 60 14.94 5.49 -4.86
N ASN A 61 16.04 5.65 -5.60
CA ASN A 61 17.37 5.91 -5.05
C ASN A 61 17.49 7.31 -4.44
N ARG A 62 16.73 8.30 -4.93
CA ARG A 62 16.67 9.64 -4.33
C ARG A 62 15.85 9.70 -3.04
N HIS A 63 14.99 8.72 -2.81
CA HIS A 63 14.10 8.62 -1.65
C HIS A 63 14.34 7.31 -0.87
N PRO A 64 15.55 7.05 -0.35
CA PRO A 64 15.86 5.80 0.35
C PRO A 64 15.12 5.62 1.68
N GLU A 65 14.56 6.70 2.25
CA GLU A 65 13.71 6.69 3.44
C GLU A 65 12.39 5.93 3.24
N MET A 66 11.97 5.76 1.98
CA MET A 66 10.73 5.10 1.62
C MET A 66 10.92 3.58 1.52
N PRO A 67 9.93 2.78 1.98
CA PRO A 67 10.06 1.33 2.05
C PRO A 67 9.81 0.61 0.70
N TRP A 68 10.38 1.10 -0.40
CA TRP A 68 10.08 0.64 -1.78
C TRP A 68 10.15 -0.87 -1.95
N ARG A 69 11.21 -1.50 -1.41
CA ARG A 69 11.42 -2.95 -1.53
C ARG A 69 10.34 -3.73 -0.77
N ARG A 70 9.91 -3.24 0.39
CA ARG A 70 8.84 -3.88 1.17
C ARG A 70 7.50 -3.77 0.46
N MET A 71 7.16 -2.60 -0.08
CA MET A 71 5.93 -2.41 -0.84
C MET A 71 5.86 -3.32 -2.06
N ALA A 72 6.92 -3.36 -2.87
CA ALA A 72 6.99 -4.25 -4.03
C ALA A 72 6.94 -5.74 -3.65
N GLY A 73 7.60 -6.13 -2.55
CA GLY A 73 7.63 -7.51 -2.07
C GLY A 73 6.31 -7.99 -1.47
N MET A 74 5.53 -7.10 -0.85
CA MET A 74 4.22 -7.46 -0.26
C MET A 74 3.25 -7.99 -1.32
N ARG A 75 3.23 -7.37 -2.51
CA ARG A 75 2.46 -7.85 -3.67
C ARG A 75 2.87 -9.28 -4.07
N ASP A 76 4.15 -9.60 -4.02
CA ASP A 76 4.63 -10.93 -4.41
C ASP A 76 4.19 -12.00 -3.39
N VAL A 77 4.17 -11.67 -2.09
CA VAL A 77 3.60 -12.54 -1.04
C VAL A 77 2.10 -12.73 -1.22
N LEU A 78 1.34 -11.65 -1.40
CA LEU A 78 -0.12 -11.70 -1.53
C LEU A 78 -0.60 -12.44 -2.78
N ILE A 79 0.16 -12.45 -3.87
CA ILE A 79 -0.21 -13.15 -5.11
C ILE A 79 0.28 -14.60 -5.12
N HIS A 80 1.53 -14.86 -4.69
CA HIS A 80 2.16 -16.16 -4.85
C HIS A 80 2.06 -17.07 -3.62
N ALA A 81 1.76 -16.49 -2.45
CA ALA A 81 1.66 -17.20 -1.18
C ALA A 81 0.37 -16.83 -0.43
N TYR A 82 -0.71 -16.51 -1.15
CA TYR A 82 -2.00 -16.09 -0.59
C TYR A 82 -2.55 -17.09 0.46
N GLU A 83 -2.31 -18.39 0.27
CA GLU A 83 -2.68 -19.46 1.22
C GLU A 83 -1.95 -19.35 2.57
N ARG A 84 -0.83 -18.62 2.64
CA ARG A 84 -0.03 -18.40 3.84
C ARG A 84 -0.19 -17.00 4.41
N VAL A 85 -1.00 -16.14 3.78
CA VAL A 85 -1.21 -14.78 4.23
C VAL A 85 -1.98 -14.84 5.53
N ALA A 86 -1.29 -14.53 6.62
CA ALA A 86 -1.89 -14.49 7.93
C ALA A 86 -2.67 -13.17 8.05
N LEU A 87 -3.98 -13.23 8.34
CA LEU A 87 -4.87 -12.06 8.37
C LEU A 87 -4.39 -10.99 9.37
N ASN A 88 -3.70 -11.40 10.43
CA ASN A 88 -3.04 -10.48 11.37
C ASN A 88 -1.96 -9.63 10.69
N GLU A 89 -1.20 -10.16 9.73
CA GLU A 89 -0.22 -9.37 8.97
C GLU A 89 -0.89 -8.36 8.06
N VAL A 90 -2.00 -8.74 7.42
CA VAL A 90 -2.81 -7.84 6.59
C VAL A 90 -3.39 -6.71 7.46
N TRP A 91 -3.91 -7.05 8.64
CA TRP A 91 -4.42 -6.08 9.60
C TRP A 91 -3.34 -5.09 10.06
N ILE A 92 -2.16 -5.58 10.43
CA ILE A 92 -1.01 -4.72 10.81
C ILE A 92 -0.59 -3.84 9.62
N ALA A 93 -0.56 -4.39 8.41
CA ALA A 93 -0.25 -3.62 7.22
C ALA A 93 -1.26 -2.48 7.04
N ALA A 94 -2.56 -2.77 7.15
CA ALA A 94 -3.63 -1.80 6.92
C ALA A 94 -3.72 -0.72 8.00
N THR A 95 -3.47 -1.06 9.27
CA THR A 95 -3.68 -0.14 10.41
C THR A 95 -2.42 0.55 10.91
N VAL A 96 -1.23 0.02 10.58
CA VAL A 96 0.05 0.57 11.04
C VAL A 96 0.93 0.99 9.87
N ALA A 97 1.26 0.06 8.97
CA ALA A 97 2.24 0.33 7.91
C ALA A 97 1.70 1.29 6.85
N VAL A 98 0.44 1.13 6.43
CA VAL A 98 -0.19 1.96 5.41
C VAL A 98 -0.39 3.41 5.90
N PRO A 99 -0.87 3.68 7.13
CA PRO A 99 -0.93 5.05 7.63
C PRO A 99 0.45 5.72 7.72
N ASP A 100 1.51 5.00 8.08
CA ASP A 100 2.89 5.53 8.02
C ASP A 100 3.34 5.80 6.58
N LEU A 101 2.99 4.93 5.64
CA LEU A 101 3.24 5.13 4.22
C LEU A 101 2.56 6.41 3.70
N ILE A 102 1.28 6.64 4.02
CA ILE A 102 0.56 7.86 3.63
C ILE A 102 1.34 9.09 4.11
N ARG A 103 1.69 9.14 5.41
CA ARG A 103 2.41 10.29 5.99
C ARG A 103 3.74 10.59 5.29
N LYS A 104 4.46 9.56 4.83
CA LYS A 104 5.74 9.72 4.15
C LYS A 104 5.61 10.03 2.66
N LEU A 105 4.57 9.51 2.02
CA LEU A 105 4.36 9.63 0.59
C LEU A 105 3.67 10.94 0.20
N GLU A 106 2.77 11.43 1.04
CA GLU A 106 1.96 12.62 0.77
C GLU A 106 2.80 13.88 0.45
N PRO A 107 3.93 14.16 1.12
CA PRO A 107 4.82 15.27 0.74
C PRO A 107 5.55 15.09 -0.60
N LEU A 108 5.57 13.87 -1.15
CA LEU A 108 6.26 13.52 -2.40
C LEU A 108 5.33 13.57 -3.62
N VAL A 109 4.02 13.64 -3.38
CA VAL A 109 2.99 13.74 -4.43
C VAL A 109 2.63 15.21 -4.63
N PRO A 110 2.68 15.73 -5.87
CA PRO A 110 2.24 17.10 -6.14
C PRO A 110 0.79 17.30 -5.70
N PRO A 111 0.43 18.49 -5.20
CA PRO A 111 -0.97 18.84 -4.99
C PRO A 111 -1.75 18.61 -6.28
N SER A 112 -2.92 17.97 -6.18
CA SER A 112 -3.86 17.93 -7.31
C SER A 112 -4.52 19.30 -7.38
N ASP A 113 -4.33 20.01 -8.49
CA ASP A 113 -5.09 21.24 -8.82
C ASP A 113 -6.59 20.94 -8.97
#